data_AF-A0A3B9FJR1-F1
#
_entry.id   AF-A0A3B9FJR1-F1
#
_cell.length_a   1.000
_cell.length_b   1.000
_cell.length_c   1.000
_cell.angle_alpha   90.00
_cell.angle_beta   90.00
_cell.angle_gamma   90.00
#
_symmetry.space_group_name_H-M   'P 1'
#
loop_
_entity.id
_entity.type
_entity.pdbx_description
1 polymer ?
#
loop_
_entity_poly.entity_id
_entity_poly.type
_entity_poly.pdbx_seq_one_letter_code
_entity_poly.pdbx_strand_id
1 'polypeptide(L)'
;RTPGIPDWDSLDEKKQDEMDLKMAVYAAMIDRVDQNVGKLVAHLKKSKTFDDTLIFFLADNGGCQEGGMLGRGNFYDIEKRNQEHANSYGEAWANASNTPFRLYKHFVHEGGAATPFFMHWPKGIKARKDWYREPAQLIDVMPTILDLAGADYPKTYKGN
;
A
#
# COMPACT_ATOMS: atom_id res chain seq x y z
N ARG A 1 1.52 11.01 -16.47
CA ARG A 1 0.22 10.30 -16.42
C ARG A 1 0.14 9.37 -17.63
N THR A 2 -0.58 8.26 -17.55
CA THR A 2 -0.82 7.39 -18.71
C THR A 2 -1.43 8.19 -19.86
N PRO A 3 -0.93 8.08 -21.11
CA PRO A 3 -1.52 8.78 -22.25
C PRO A 3 -2.97 8.38 -22.48
N GLY A 4 -3.84 9.35 -22.79
CA GLY A 4 -5.25 9.09 -23.12
C GLY A 4 -6.21 9.02 -21.94
N ILE A 5 -5.73 9.19 -20.70
CA ILE A 5 -6.62 9.36 -19.54
C ILE A 5 -7.40 10.68 -19.71
N PRO A 6 -8.74 10.66 -19.69
CA PRO A 6 -9.54 11.88 -19.81
C PRO A 6 -9.36 12.77 -18.58
N ASP A 7 -9.43 14.08 -18.78
CA ASP A 7 -9.48 15.03 -17.68
C ASP A 7 -10.80 14.87 -16.92
N TRP A 8 -10.77 15.06 -15.60
CA TRP A 8 -11.94 14.93 -14.74
C TRP A 8 -13.12 15.74 -15.25
N ASP A 9 -12.88 17.02 -15.59
CA ASP A 9 -13.91 17.95 -16.06
C ASP A 9 -14.46 17.63 -17.47
N SER A 10 -13.85 16.66 -18.18
CA SER A 10 -14.34 16.18 -19.49
C SER A 10 -15.33 15.02 -19.38
N LEU A 11 -15.45 14.41 -18.20
CA LEU A 11 -16.40 13.34 -17.92
C LEU A 11 -17.80 13.91 -17.69
N ASP A 12 -18.84 13.18 -18.11
CA ASP A 12 -20.20 13.50 -17.70
C ASP A 12 -20.42 13.26 -16.20
N GLU A 13 -21.45 13.90 -15.63
CA GLU A 13 -21.73 13.85 -14.18
C GLU A 13 -21.91 12.42 -13.67
N LYS A 14 -22.54 11.55 -14.47
CA LYS A 14 -22.76 10.15 -14.09
C LYS A 14 -21.45 9.39 -13.98
N LYS A 15 -20.51 9.66 -14.89
CA LYS A 15 -19.19 9.03 -14.89
C LYS A 15 -18.31 9.59 -13.79
N GLN A 16 -18.40 10.89 -13.50
CA GLN A 16 -17.73 11.49 -12.34
C GLN A 16 -18.21 10.84 -11.04
N ASP A 17 -19.52 10.72 -10.84
CA ASP A 17 -20.10 10.07 -9.66
C ASP A 17 -19.65 8.60 -9.52
N GLU A 18 -19.60 7.84 -10.62
CA GLU A 18 -19.09 6.46 -10.59
C GLU A 18 -17.61 6.40 -10.19
N MET A 19 -16.79 7.30 -10.75
CA MET A 19 -15.35 7.35 -10.47
C MET A 19 -15.07 7.82 -9.03
N ASP A 20 -15.85 8.77 -8.51
CA ASP A 20 -15.81 9.19 -7.12
C ASP A 20 -16.14 8.02 -6.19
N LEU A 21 -17.24 7.30 -6.45
CA LEU A 21 -17.64 6.13 -5.66
C LEU A 21 -16.56 5.04 -5.65
N LYS A 22 -15.90 4.78 -6.79
CA LYS A 22 -14.77 3.83 -6.87
C LYS A 22 -13.64 4.23 -5.92
N MET A 23 -13.26 5.50 -5.93
CA MET A 23 -12.19 6.01 -5.07
C MET A 23 -12.62 6.04 -3.60
N ALA A 24 -13.87 6.39 -3.30
CA ALA A 24 -14.42 6.38 -1.95
C ALA A 24 -14.44 4.96 -1.35
N VAL A 25 -14.82 3.95 -2.13
CA VAL A 25 -14.76 2.54 -1.72
C VAL A 25 -13.31 2.11 -1.46
N TYR A 26 -12.39 2.47 -2.36
CA TYR A 26 -10.96 2.17 -2.17
C TYR A 26 -10.40 2.84 -0.89
N ALA A 27 -10.76 4.10 -0.64
CA ALA A 27 -10.38 4.82 0.57
C ALA A 27 -10.97 4.16 1.84
N ALA A 28 -12.22 3.69 1.78
CA ALA A 28 -12.84 2.94 2.88
C ALA A 28 -12.12 1.61 3.16
N MET A 29 -11.56 0.94 2.14
CA MET A 29 -10.72 -0.25 2.34
C MET A 29 -9.44 0.11 3.09
N ILE A 30 -8.77 1.21 2.74
CA ILE A 30 -7.57 1.70 3.45
C ILE A 30 -7.90 2.07 4.90
N ASP A 31 -8.98 2.80 5.13
CA ASP A 31 -9.45 3.15 6.47
C ASP A 31 -9.73 1.90 7.33
N ARG A 32 -10.32 0.85 6.73
CA ARG A 32 -10.51 -0.43 7.43
C ARG A 32 -9.20 -1.13 7.76
N VAL A 33 -8.17 -1.06 6.90
CA VAL A 33 -6.83 -1.56 7.23
C VAL A 33 -6.27 -0.80 8.42
N ASP A 34 -6.28 0.54 8.37
CA ASP A 34 -5.75 1.40 9.43
C ASP A 34 -6.42 1.14 10.78
N GLN A 35 -7.76 1.05 10.83
CA GLN A 35 -8.49 0.73 12.05
C GLN A 35 -8.06 -0.62 12.65
N ASN A 36 -7.79 -1.64 11.82
CA ASN A 36 -7.36 -2.95 12.32
C ASN A 36 -5.88 -2.96 12.74
N VAL A 37 -5.02 -2.18 12.09
CA VAL A 37 -3.67 -1.90 12.60
C VAL A 37 -3.76 -1.20 13.96
N GLY A 38 -4.67 -0.25 14.13
CA GLY A 38 -4.96 0.41 15.41
C GLY A 38 -5.34 -0.57 16.51
N LYS A 39 -6.16 -1.59 16.21
CA LYS A 39 -6.51 -2.67 17.17
C LYS A 39 -5.28 -3.50 17.55
N LEU A 40 -4.42 -3.87 16.60
CA LEU A 40 -3.19 -4.59 16.86
C LEU A 40 -2.25 -3.78 17.77
N VAL A 41 -2.05 -2.50 17.45
CA VAL A 41 -1.24 -1.58 18.26
C VAL A 41 -1.82 -1.41 19.67
N ALA A 42 -3.14 -1.27 19.79
CA ALA A 42 -3.80 -1.17 21.10
C ALA A 42 -3.59 -2.44 21.93
N HIS A 43 -3.63 -3.61 21.30
CA HIS A 43 -3.30 -4.87 21.97
C HIS A 43 -1.85 -4.89 22.46
N LEU A 44 -0.87 -4.55 21.61
CA LEU A 44 0.56 -4.49 21.97
C LEU A 44 0.82 -3.54 23.15
N LYS A 45 0.11 -2.41 23.21
CA LYS A 45 0.20 -1.46 24.33
C LYS A 45 -0.39 -2.06 25.61
N LYS A 46 -1.56 -2.72 25.51
CA LYS A 46 -2.20 -3.39 26.65
C LYS A 46 -1.35 -4.54 27.21
N SER A 47 -0.66 -5.29 26.34
CA SER A 47 0.28 -6.34 26.74
C SER A 47 1.63 -5.81 27.21
N LYS A 48 1.87 -4.49 27.16
CA LYS A 48 3.13 -3.84 27.53
C LYS A 48 4.34 -4.30 26.70
N THR A 49 4.10 -4.75 25.46
CA THR A 49 5.15 -5.19 24.53
C THR A 49 5.40 -4.18 23.41
N PHE A 50 4.54 -3.16 23.26
CA PHE A 50 4.61 -2.17 22.19
C PHE A 50 5.99 -1.48 22.04
N ASP A 51 6.58 -1.05 23.15
CA ASP A 51 7.84 -0.29 23.11
C ASP A 51 9.02 -1.12 22.60
N ASP A 52 8.96 -2.45 22.80
CA ASP A 52 9.96 -3.42 22.34
C ASP A 52 9.47 -4.27 21.17
N THR A 53 8.51 -3.76 20.39
CA THR A 53 8.05 -4.39 19.15
C THR A 53 8.50 -3.54 17.97
N LEU A 54 9.27 -4.12 17.05
CA LEU A 54 9.55 -3.52 15.76
C LEU A 54 8.40 -3.79 14.79
N ILE A 55 7.76 -2.72 14.32
CA ILE A 55 6.69 -2.76 13.34
C ILE A 55 7.24 -2.26 12.01
N PHE A 56 7.08 -3.08 10.97
CA PHE A 56 7.25 -2.68 9.58
C PHE A 56 5.87 -2.53 8.94
N PHE A 57 5.66 -1.45 8.21
CA PHE A 57 4.48 -1.29 7.36
C PHE A 57 4.91 -0.87 5.97
N LEU A 58 4.35 -1.53 4.96
CA LEU A 58 4.63 -1.29 3.56
C LEU A 58 3.47 -1.71 2.67
N ALA A 59 3.45 -1.17 1.45
CA ALA A 59 2.75 -1.79 0.33
C ALA A 59 3.71 -2.68 -0.47
N ASP A 60 3.18 -3.74 -1.06
CA ASP A 60 3.93 -4.75 -1.83
C ASP A 60 4.31 -4.27 -3.25
N ASN A 61 3.56 -3.30 -3.78
CA ASN A 61 3.82 -2.61 -5.05
C ASN A 61 3.05 -1.28 -5.08
N GLY A 62 3.24 -0.51 -6.15
CA GLY A 62 2.46 0.71 -6.41
C GLY A 62 0.95 0.46 -6.61
N GLY A 63 0.18 1.54 -6.73
CA GLY A 63 -1.28 1.46 -6.96
C GLY A 63 -1.63 0.60 -8.18
N CYS A 64 -2.78 -0.09 -8.16
CA CYS A 64 -3.13 -1.10 -9.16
C CYS A 64 -3.84 -0.50 -10.39
N GLN A 65 -3.28 -0.64 -11.58
CA GLN A 65 -3.86 -0.03 -12.78
C GLN A 65 -5.00 -0.82 -13.44
N GLU A 66 -5.18 -2.08 -13.03
CA GLU A 66 -6.05 -3.03 -13.75
C GLU A 66 -7.49 -2.51 -13.94
N GLY A 67 -8.16 -3.06 -14.96
CA GLY A 67 -9.53 -2.67 -15.31
C GLY A 67 -9.64 -1.57 -16.36
N GLY A 68 -8.53 -1.20 -17.01
CA GLY A 68 -8.50 -0.18 -18.06
C GLY A 68 -8.55 1.24 -17.52
N MET A 69 -8.69 2.23 -18.41
CA MET A 69 -8.51 3.65 -18.09
C MET A 69 -9.32 4.11 -16.86
N LEU A 70 -10.59 3.70 -16.76
CA LEU A 70 -11.54 4.11 -15.72
C LEU A 70 -11.96 2.95 -14.80
N GLY A 71 -11.25 1.82 -14.86
CA GLY A 71 -11.54 0.64 -14.05
C GLY A 71 -12.80 -0.11 -14.50
N ARG A 72 -13.10 -1.20 -13.80
CA ARG A 72 -14.26 -2.07 -14.07
C ARG A 72 -14.96 -2.47 -12.76
N GLY A 73 -16.23 -2.88 -12.87
CA GLY A 73 -17.04 -3.33 -11.75
C GLY A 73 -18.34 -2.56 -11.60
N ASN A 74 -19.34 -3.16 -10.98
CA ASN A 74 -20.61 -2.48 -10.66
C ASN A 74 -20.61 -1.98 -9.21
N PHE A 75 -20.16 -0.73 -9.01
CA PHE A 75 -19.95 -0.17 -7.68
C PHE A 75 -21.23 0.30 -6.97
N TYR A 76 -22.29 0.60 -7.72
CA TYR A 76 -23.59 1.01 -7.18
C TYR A 76 -24.38 -0.16 -6.59
N ASP A 77 -24.19 -1.36 -7.14
CA ASP A 77 -24.75 -2.59 -6.59
C ASP A 77 -23.83 -3.10 -5.46
N ILE A 78 -24.17 -2.75 -4.23
CA ILE A 78 -23.35 -3.05 -3.05
C ILE A 78 -23.15 -4.56 -2.86
N GLU A 79 -24.18 -5.37 -3.12
CA GLU A 79 -24.09 -6.82 -2.96
C GLU A 79 -23.10 -7.41 -3.96
N LYS A 80 -23.23 -7.05 -5.25
CA LYS A 80 -22.29 -7.51 -6.27
C LYS A 80 -20.88 -6.98 -6.03
N ARG A 81 -20.75 -5.68 -5.74
CA ARG A 81 -19.45 -5.04 -5.46
C ARG A 81 -18.69 -5.78 -4.37
N ASN A 82 -19.37 -6.21 -3.31
CA ASN A 82 -18.74 -6.88 -2.17
C ASN A 82 -18.41 -8.36 -2.42
N GLN A 83 -18.99 -8.99 -3.44
CA GLN A 83 -18.73 -10.39 -3.81
C GLN A 83 -17.76 -10.53 -5.00
N GLU A 84 -17.62 -9.50 -5.83
CA GLU A 84 -16.78 -9.55 -7.02
C GLU A 84 -15.31 -9.21 -6.73
N HIS A 85 -14.41 -10.14 -7.02
CA HIS A 85 -12.96 -9.96 -6.87
C HIS A 85 -12.30 -9.20 -8.03
N ALA A 86 -13.03 -8.92 -9.11
CA ALA A 86 -12.49 -8.27 -10.31
C ALA A 86 -12.65 -6.74 -10.31
N ASN A 87 -13.28 -6.16 -9.29
CA ASN A 87 -13.49 -4.72 -9.17
C ASN A 87 -12.17 -3.96 -9.14
N SER A 88 -12.14 -2.81 -9.81
CA SER A 88 -10.94 -1.98 -9.88
C SER A 88 -11.27 -0.51 -10.14
N TYR A 89 -10.42 0.36 -9.61
CA TYR A 89 -10.46 1.81 -9.78
C TYR A 89 -9.73 2.34 -11.05
N GLY A 90 -9.00 1.48 -11.77
CA GLY A 90 -8.43 1.78 -13.08
C GLY A 90 -7.16 2.62 -13.10
N GLU A 91 -6.64 2.82 -14.32
CA GLU A 91 -5.40 3.55 -14.59
C GLU A 91 -5.46 5.03 -14.14
N ALA A 92 -6.62 5.68 -14.25
CA ALA A 92 -6.79 7.08 -13.87
C ALA A 92 -6.50 7.28 -12.37
N TRP A 93 -7.13 6.47 -11.51
CA TRP A 93 -6.88 6.52 -10.06
C TRP A 93 -5.52 5.96 -9.70
N ALA A 94 -5.01 4.93 -10.39
CA ALA A 94 -3.66 4.46 -10.19
C ALA A 94 -2.61 5.56 -10.47
N ASN A 95 -2.79 6.38 -11.52
CA ASN A 95 -1.91 7.54 -11.75
C ASN A 95 -1.95 8.54 -10.60
N ALA A 96 -3.14 8.82 -10.05
CA ALA A 96 -3.28 9.71 -8.91
C ALA A 96 -2.59 9.15 -7.67
N SER A 97 -2.82 7.87 -7.35
CA SER A 97 -2.23 7.19 -6.18
C SER A 97 -0.70 7.12 -6.22
N ASN A 98 -0.09 7.11 -7.41
CA ASN A 98 1.36 7.01 -7.57
C ASN A 98 2.04 8.35 -7.90
N THR A 99 1.30 9.47 -7.93
CA THR A 99 1.90 10.79 -8.18
C THR A 99 2.90 11.15 -7.07
N PRO A 100 4.10 11.69 -7.38
CA PRO A 100 4.57 12.18 -8.68
C PRO A 100 5.29 11.14 -9.55
N PHE A 101 5.34 9.89 -9.12
CA PHE A 101 6.11 8.85 -9.77
C PHE A 101 5.49 8.37 -11.08
N ARG A 102 6.34 7.81 -11.93
CA ARG A 102 5.96 7.33 -13.26
C ARG A 102 5.35 5.93 -13.15
N LEU A 103 4.15 5.75 -13.70
CA LEU A 103 3.39 4.49 -13.76
C LEU A 103 2.97 3.96 -12.36
N TYR A 104 2.85 2.64 -12.22
CA TYR A 104 2.08 1.95 -11.18
C TYR A 104 2.49 0.46 -11.13
N LYS A 105 1.78 -0.37 -10.35
CA LYS A 105 1.92 -1.84 -10.29
C LYS A 105 2.19 -2.45 -11.66
N HIS A 106 3.05 -3.47 -11.72
CA HIS A 106 3.59 -4.17 -12.89
C HIS A 106 4.87 -3.56 -13.47
N PHE A 107 5.03 -2.23 -13.41
CA PHE A 107 6.14 -1.55 -14.09
C PHE A 107 7.36 -1.40 -13.17
N VAL A 108 8.56 -1.44 -13.76
CA VAL A 108 9.85 -1.27 -13.04
C VAL A 108 10.18 0.21 -12.75
N HIS A 109 9.24 1.12 -12.98
CA HIS A 109 9.40 2.54 -12.70
C HIS A 109 9.06 2.80 -11.23
N GLU A 110 9.38 4.00 -10.73
CA GLU A 110 9.16 4.36 -9.33
C GLU A 110 7.69 4.24 -8.93
N GLY A 111 6.75 4.49 -9.84
CA GLY A 111 5.32 4.31 -9.52
C GLY A 111 4.95 2.85 -9.30
N GLY A 112 5.72 1.88 -9.79
CA GLY A 112 5.50 0.46 -9.52
C GLY A 112 6.30 -0.09 -8.35
N ALA A 113 7.46 0.50 -8.04
CA ALA A 113 8.42 -0.05 -7.08
C ALA A 113 8.65 0.81 -5.82
N ALA A 114 8.43 2.13 -5.87
CA ALA A 114 8.61 3.02 -4.73
C ALA A 114 7.32 3.09 -3.90
N THR A 115 7.22 2.22 -2.89
CA THR A 115 6.06 2.12 -2.02
C THR A 115 6.26 2.86 -0.70
N PRO A 116 5.18 3.26 0.00
CA PRO A 116 5.30 3.77 1.36
C PRO A 116 5.92 2.68 2.24
N PHE A 117 6.92 3.07 3.05
CA PHE A 117 7.55 2.21 4.03
C PHE A 117 7.79 3.00 5.32
N PHE A 118 7.38 2.46 6.45
CA PHE A 118 7.75 2.99 7.75
C PHE A 118 8.11 1.90 8.75
N MET A 119 9.02 2.25 9.65
CA MET A 119 9.45 1.44 10.76
C MET A 119 9.12 2.16 12.06
N HIS A 120 8.63 1.40 13.05
CA HIS A 120 8.34 1.92 14.37
C HIS A 120 8.83 0.95 15.44
N TRP A 121 9.74 1.40 16.30
CA TRP A 121 10.26 0.64 17.45
C TRP A 121 10.79 1.60 18.51
N PRO A 122 10.01 1.96 19.54
CA PRO A 122 10.37 3.01 20.49
C PRO A 122 11.66 2.76 21.25
N LYS A 123 11.96 1.51 21.59
CA LYS A 123 13.17 1.13 22.32
C LYS A 123 14.44 1.15 21.45
N GLY A 124 14.33 0.87 20.15
CA GLY A 124 15.49 0.73 19.26
C GLY A 124 15.68 1.86 18.24
N ILE A 125 14.62 2.60 17.89
CA ILE A 125 14.65 3.68 16.91
C ILE A 125 14.40 5.01 17.62
N LYS A 126 15.39 5.92 17.54
CA LYS A 126 15.21 7.29 18.01
C LYS A 126 14.33 8.06 17.03
N ALA A 127 13.21 8.59 17.52
CA ALA A 127 12.34 9.44 16.71
C ALA A 127 13.12 10.66 16.17
N ARG A 128 12.87 10.98 14.91
CA ARG A 128 13.43 12.15 14.22
C ARG A 128 12.33 12.86 13.45
N LYS A 129 12.56 14.14 13.14
CA LYS A 129 11.60 14.95 12.37
C LYS A 129 11.64 14.66 10.87
N ASP A 130 12.83 14.36 10.36
CA ASP A 130 13.03 14.20 8.92
C ASP A 130 12.91 12.74 8.47
N TRP A 131 12.49 12.56 7.22
CA TRP A 131 12.50 11.26 6.54
C TRP A 131 13.92 10.76 6.29
N TYR A 132 14.10 9.44 6.36
CA TYR A 132 15.24 8.77 5.75
C TYR A 132 15.11 8.90 4.22
N ARG A 133 16.22 9.24 3.55
CA ARG A 133 16.24 9.52 2.10
C ARG A 133 17.13 8.54 1.34
N GLU A 134 17.91 7.77 2.06
CA GLU A 134 18.71 6.67 1.56
C GLU A 134 17.77 5.60 1.01
N PRO A 135 18.07 5.04 -0.18
CA PRO A 135 17.30 3.93 -0.71
C PRO A 135 17.31 2.73 0.25
N ALA A 136 16.15 2.13 0.45
CA ALA A 136 15.97 0.86 1.13
C ALA A 136 15.09 -0.05 0.25
N GLN A 137 15.34 -1.35 0.30
CA GLN A 137 14.61 -2.34 -0.48
C GLN A 137 14.02 -3.43 0.43
N LEU A 138 12.98 -4.10 -0.06
CA LEU A 138 12.31 -5.17 0.68
C LEU A 138 13.27 -6.29 1.12
N ILE A 139 14.30 -6.56 0.31
CA ILE A 139 15.32 -7.57 0.61
C ILE A 139 16.15 -7.23 1.86
N ASP A 140 16.17 -5.98 2.30
CA ASP A 140 16.90 -5.52 3.49
C ASP A 140 16.15 -5.86 4.79
N VAL A 141 14.85 -6.17 4.72
CA VAL A 141 14.04 -6.47 5.91
C VAL A 141 14.50 -7.75 6.60
N MET A 142 14.81 -8.80 5.83
CA MET A 142 15.23 -10.09 6.40
C MET A 142 16.56 -9.99 7.17
N PRO A 143 17.68 -9.50 6.60
CA PRO A 143 18.92 -9.34 7.35
C PRO A 143 18.75 -8.41 8.55
N THR A 144 17.93 -7.35 8.44
CA THR A 144 17.62 -6.49 9.60
C THR A 144 16.97 -7.27 10.74
N ILE A 145 15.99 -8.14 10.45
CA ILE A 145 15.32 -8.96 11.48
C ILE A 145 16.31 -9.94 12.12
N LEU A 146 17.18 -10.57 11.33
CA LEU A 146 18.19 -11.51 11.84
C LEU A 146 19.19 -10.84 12.78
N ASP A 147 19.73 -9.68 12.37
CA ASP A 147 20.67 -8.91 13.17
C ASP A 147 20.06 -8.52 14.51
N LEU A 148 18.79 -8.07 14.52
CA LEU A 148 18.08 -7.70 15.74
C LEU A 148 17.72 -8.90 16.62
N ALA A 149 17.44 -10.05 16.02
CA ALA A 149 17.18 -11.29 16.74
C ALA A 149 18.45 -11.97 17.27
N GLY A 150 19.64 -11.52 16.84
CA GLY A 150 20.90 -12.22 17.09
C GLY A 150 20.93 -13.62 16.49
N ALA A 151 20.23 -13.81 15.37
CA ALA A 151 20.04 -15.09 14.72
C ALA A 151 20.95 -15.23 13.48
N ASP A 152 21.53 -16.41 13.31
CA ASP A 152 22.32 -16.72 12.11
C ASP A 152 21.43 -17.19 10.96
N TYR A 153 21.66 -16.66 9.75
CA TYR A 153 21.06 -17.24 8.56
C TYR A 153 21.77 -18.55 8.19
N PRO A 154 21.07 -19.68 8.04
CA PRO A 154 21.70 -20.94 7.71
C PRO A 154 22.30 -20.90 6.29
N LYS A 155 23.56 -21.34 6.16
CA LYS A 155 24.21 -21.53 4.85
C LYS A 155 23.62 -22.68 4.03
N THR A 156 22.96 -23.62 4.71
CA THR A 156 22.30 -24.76 4.10
C THR A 156 21.03 -25.09 4.88
N TYR A 157 19.92 -25.25 4.19
CA TYR A 157 18.64 -25.67 4.75
C TYR A 157 18.02 -26.76 3.87
N LYS A 158 17.82 -27.95 4.43
CA LYS A 158 17.30 -29.13 3.71
C LYS A 158 18.05 -29.45 2.41
N GLY A 159 19.38 -29.27 2.42
CA GLY A 159 20.26 -29.58 1.28
C GLY A 159 20.31 -28.51 0.19
N ASN A 160 19.72 -27.34 0.41
CA ASN A 160 19.87 -26.15 -0.44
C ASN A 160 20.64 -25.06 0.29
#